data_AF-A0A381T1E1-F1
#
_entry.id   AF-A0A381T1E1-F1
#
_cell.length_a   1.000
_cell.length_b   1.000
_cell.length_c   1.000
_cell.angle_alpha   90.00
_cell.angle_beta   90.00
_cell.angle_gamma   90.00
#
_symmetry.space_group_name_H-M   'P 1'
#
loop_
_entity.id
_entity.type
_entity.pdbx_description
1 polymer ?
#
loop_
_entity_poly.entity_id
_entity_poly.type
_entity_poly.pdbx_seq_one_letter_code
_entity_poly.pdbx_strand_id
1 'polypeptide(L)'
;MWIFMISCYLLTGFSLLLFILTGTQGYFQFSVFGLSHPSLALLTASIYLFTETLIIFFFVGAGADIKQYMAEGLAEETDYNQSILIKKKLYPPTMLNILLVITVFILGGAVDTHVLPHWIHGILFFLTLVHFLKMIKTQNTCFKETVNIRTKIAEKGNAGNQTQAS
;
A
#
# COMPACT_ATOMS: atom_id res chain seq x y z
N MET A 1 3.16 -15.66 -6.25
CA MET A 1 2.97 -14.79 -5.07
C MET A 1 4.14 -13.87 -4.79
N TRP A 2 5.38 -14.36 -4.87
CA TRP A 2 6.57 -13.50 -4.81
C TRP A 2 6.56 -12.41 -5.88
N ILE A 3 6.20 -12.75 -7.12
CA ILE A 3 6.04 -11.78 -8.22
C ILE A 3 5.06 -10.66 -7.83
N PHE A 4 3.87 -11.02 -7.33
CA PHE A 4 2.84 -10.03 -6.98
C PHE A 4 3.27 -9.10 -5.83
N MET A 5 3.96 -9.65 -4.81
CA MET A 5 4.55 -8.85 -3.74
C MET A 5 5.67 -7.92 -4.24
N ILE A 6 6.54 -8.42 -5.14
CA ILE A 6 7.60 -7.61 -5.77
C ILE A 6 6.98 -6.47 -6.58
N SER A 7 5.91 -6.74 -7.35
CA SER A 7 5.16 -5.70 -8.06
C SER A 7 4.64 -4.63 -7.11
N CYS A 8 4.06 -5.01 -5.96
CA CYS A 8 3.61 -4.05 -4.95
C CYS A 8 4.75 -3.17 -4.44
N TYR A 9 5.93 -3.75 -4.15
CA TYR A 9 7.10 -2.98 -3.70
C TYR A 9 7.62 -2.01 -4.77
N LEU A 10 7.72 -2.47 -6.03
CA LEU A 10 8.16 -1.63 -7.13
C LEU A 10 7.21 -0.44 -7.33
N LEU A 11 5.90 -0.70 -7.34
CA LEU A 11 4.90 0.36 -7.49
C LEU A 11 4.85 1.31 -6.30
N THR A 12 5.09 0.82 -5.08
CA THR A 12 5.18 1.67 -3.88
C THR A 12 6.38 2.60 -3.96
N GLY A 13 7.54 2.08 -4.36
CA GLY A 13 8.74 2.90 -4.58
C GLY A 13 8.52 3.94 -5.68
N PHE A 14 7.92 3.53 -6.80
CA PHE A 14 7.59 4.44 -7.90
C PHE A 14 6.59 5.53 -7.48
N SER A 15 5.55 5.17 -6.73
CA SER A 15 4.56 6.11 -6.19
C SER A 15 5.21 7.12 -5.23
N LEU A 16 6.12 6.67 -4.37
CA LEU A 16 6.86 7.56 -3.47
C LEU A 16 7.74 8.55 -4.24
N LEU A 17 8.44 8.08 -5.28
CA LEU A 17 9.26 8.94 -6.13
C LEU A 17 8.41 9.99 -6.84
N LEU A 18 7.27 9.59 -7.43
CA LEU A 18 6.33 10.52 -8.05
C LEU A 18 5.75 11.52 -7.05
N PHE A 19 5.44 11.09 -5.83
CA PHE A 19 4.92 11.96 -4.78
C PHE A 19 5.93 13.03 -4.36
N ILE A 20 7.20 12.63 -4.16
CA ILE A 20 8.29 13.57 -3.86
C ILE A 20 8.52 14.51 -5.04
N LEU A 21 8.55 14.00 -6.27
CA LEU A 21 8.78 14.78 -7.48
C LEU A 21 7.67 15.83 -7.71
N THR A 22 6.42 15.46 -7.47
CA THR A 22 5.28 16.39 -7.54
C THR A 22 5.40 17.46 -6.47
N GLY A 23 5.74 17.08 -5.23
CA GLY A 23 5.94 18.03 -4.15
C GLY A 23 7.05 19.03 -4.45
N THR A 24 8.20 18.57 -4.93
CA THR A 24 9.30 19.47 -5.31
C THR A 24 8.91 20.35 -6.50
N GLN A 25 8.16 19.82 -7.47
CA GLN A 25 7.62 20.62 -8.57
C GLN A 25 6.72 21.76 -8.05
N GLY A 26 5.87 21.51 -7.05
CA GLY A 26 5.02 22.54 -6.45
C GLY A 26 5.81 23.66 -5.77
N TYR A 27 6.95 23.38 -5.14
CA TYR A 27 7.78 24.40 -4.50
C TYR A 27 8.68 25.18 -5.46
N PHE A 28 9.29 24.50 -6.43
CA PHE A 28 10.31 25.08 -7.32
C PHE A 28 9.78 25.47 -8.71
N GLN A 29 8.52 25.13 -9.03
CA GLN A 29 7.83 25.54 -10.25
C GLN A 29 8.58 25.17 -11.55
N PHE A 30 9.29 24.05 -11.56
CA PHE A 30 9.94 23.53 -12.77
C PHE A 30 8.98 22.64 -13.58
N SER A 31 9.33 22.36 -14.84
CA SER A 31 8.59 21.39 -15.65
C SER A 31 9.25 20.02 -15.57
N VAL A 32 8.44 18.99 -15.31
CA VAL A 32 8.86 17.58 -15.30
C VAL A 32 8.31 16.95 -16.57
N PHE A 33 9.19 16.55 -17.50
CA PHE A 33 8.78 15.94 -18.78
C PHE A 33 7.75 16.76 -19.58
N GLY A 34 7.75 18.09 -19.44
CA GLY A 34 6.76 18.97 -20.10
C GLY A 34 5.41 19.03 -19.40
N LEU A 35 5.21 18.34 -18.28
CA LEU A 35 3.95 18.32 -17.52
C LEU A 35 3.85 19.52 -16.58
N SER A 36 2.65 20.09 -16.49
CA SER A 36 2.30 21.06 -15.45
C SER A 36 2.16 20.39 -14.10
N HIS A 37 2.32 21.16 -13.02
CA HIS A 37 2.18 20.66 -11.65
C HIS A 37 0.83 19.94 -11.39
N PRO A 38 -0.35 20.48 -11.78
CA PRO A 38 -1.62 19.76 -11.64
C PRO A 38 -1.66 18.43 -12.37
N SER A 39 -1.06 18.37 -13.58
CA SER A 39 -1.08 17.16 -14.41
C SER A 39 -0.20 16.07 -13.80
N LEU A 40 0.98 16.43 -13.31
CA LEU A 40 1.85 15.48 -12.60
C LEU A 40 1.23 15.05 -11.26
N ALA A 41 0.55 15.94 -10.55
CA ALA A 41 -0.15 15.62 -9.32
C ALA A 41 -1.30 14.62 -9.55
N LEU A 42 -2.06 14.78 -10.64
CA LEU A 42 -3.11 13.84 -11.02
C LEU A 42 -2.55 12.46 -11.37
N LEU A 43 -1.47 12.42 -12.16
CA LEU A 43 -0.77 11.17 -12.50
C LEU A 43 -0.29 10.47 -11.23
N THR A 44 0.36 11.21 -10.34
CA THR A 44 0.88 10.73 -9.06
C THR A 44 -0.22 10.15 -8.18
N ALA A 45 -1.33 10.88 -8.00
CA ALA A 45 -2.47 10.40 -7.23
C ALA A 45 -3.06 9.12 -7.85
N SER A 46 -3.18 9.05 -9.17
CA SER A 46 -3.72 7.89 -9.88
C SER A 46 -2.85 6.64 -9.69
N ILE A 47 -1.52 6.78 -9.88
CA ILE A 47 -0.56 5.69 -9.70
C ILE A 47 -0.52 5.23 -8.23
N TYR A 48 -0.57 6.17 -7.29
CA TYR A 48 -0.64 5.87 -5.88
C TYR A 48 -1.91 5.09 -5.50
N LEU A 49 -3.10 5.55 -5.95
CA LEU A 49 -4.36 4.86 -5.68
C LEU A 49 -4.39 3.46 -6.27
N PHE A 50 -3.86 3.30 -7.49
CA PHE A 50 -3.69 1.98 -8.11
C PHE A 50 -2.79 1.09 -7.27
N THR A 51 -1.66 1.62 -6.78
CA THR A 51 -0.72 0.89 -5.92
C THR A 51 -1.38 0.42 -4.62
N GLU A 52 -2.05 1.31 -3.89
CA GLU A 52 -2.72 0.95 -2.64
C GLU A 52 -3.86 -0.05 -2.86
N THR A 53 -4.56 0.04 -4.00
CA THR A 53 -5.58 -0.93 -4.39
C THR A 53 -4.98 -2.33 -4.60
N LEU A 54 -3.84 -2.44 -5.28
CA LEU A 54 -3.14 -3.73 -5.44
C LEU A 54 -2.68 -4.30 -4.09
N ILE A 55 -2.17 -3.46 -3.21
CA ILE A 55 -1.78 -3.85 -1.85
C ILE A 55 -2.99 -4.41 -1.11
N ILE A 56 -4.13 -3.71 -1.10
CA ILE A 56 -5.34 -4.21 -0.45
C ILE A 56 -5.78 -5.55 -1.07
N PHE A 57 -5.78 -5.68 -2.40
CA PHE A 57 -6.14 -6.94 -3.07
C PHE A 57 -5.19 -8.09 -2.73
N PHE A 58 -3.91 -7.83 -2.49
CA PHE A 58 -2.99 -8.85 -1.96
C PHE A 58 -3.50 -9.46 -0.66
N PHE A 59 -3.92 -8.64 0.30
CA PHE A 59 -4.40 -9.13 1.59
C PHE A 59 -5.81 -9.73 1.51
N VAL A 60 -6.65 -9.26 0.58
CA VAL A 60 -7.94 -9.90 0.27
C VAL A 60 -7.70 -11.31 -0.27
N GLY A 61 -6.86 -11.46 -1.29
CA GLY A 61 -6.52 -12.76 -1.90
C GLY A 61 -5.86 -13.71 -0.90
N ALA A 62 -4.83 -13.25 -0.18
CA ALA A 62 -4.16 -14.07 0.83
C ALA A 62 -5.11 -14.52 1.96
N GLY A 63 -6.05 -13.67 2.37
CA GLY A 63 -7.07 -14.04 3.36
C GLY A 63 -8.08 -15.05 2.85
N ALA A 64 -8.41 -15.01 1.55
CA ALA A 64 -9.26 -16.01 0.91
C ALA A 64 -8.55 -17.37 0.81
N ASP A 65 -7.27 -17.37 0.39
CA ASP A 65 -6.43 -18.58 0.34
C ASP A 65 -6.31 -19.26 1.72
N ILE A 66 -6.03 -18.49 2.78
CA ILE A 66 -5.90 -19.03 4.14
C ILE A 66 -7.23 -19.65 4.61
N LYS A 67 -8.37 -19.01 4.28
CA LYS A 67 -9.69 -19.55 4.59
C LYS A 67 -9.94 -20.87 3.85
N GLN A 68 -9.50 -20.98 2.60
CA GLN A 68 -9.59 -22.20 1.82
C GLN A 68 -8.71 -23.31 2.43
N TYR A 69 -7.46 -23.02 2.78
CA TYR A 69 -6.57 -23.97 3.45
C TYR A 69 -7.14 -24.47 4.79
N MET A 70 -7.85 -23.61 5.52
CA MET A 70 -8.55 -24.03 6.74
C MET A 70 -9.69 -25.00 6.44
N ALA A 71 -10.46 -24.78 5.37
CA ALA A 71 -11.52 -25.71 4.95
C ALA A 71 -10.96 -27.05 4.45
N GLU A 72 -9.75 -27.06 3.89
CA GLU A 72 -9.02 -28.25 3.45
C GLU A 72 -8.28 -28.97 4.60
N GLY A 73 -8.34 -28.44 5.83
CA GLY A 73 -7.66 -29.01 6.99
C GLY A 73 -6.13 -28.78 7.02
N LEU A 74 -5.62 -27.89 6.15
CA LEU A 74 -4.19 -27.54 6.05
C LEU A 74 -3.79 -26.35 6.94
N ALA A 75 -4.76 -25.53 7.37
CA ALA A 75 -4.54 -24.37 8.23
C ALA A 75 -5.41 -24.42 9.49
N GLU A 76 -4.93 -23.83 10.56
CA GLU A 76 -5.67 -23.74 11.82
C GLU A 76 -6.52 -22.47 11.88
N GLU A 77 -7.51 -22.44 12.78
CA GLU A 77 -8.30 -21.23 13.06
C GLU A 77 -7.40 -20.07 13.51
N THR A 78 -6.31 -20.38 14.20
CA THR A 78 -5.28 -19.42 14.64
C THR A 78 -4.63 -18.70 13.45
N ASP A 79 -4.31 -19.42 12.37
CA ASP A 79 -3.73 -18.86 11.14
C ASP A 79 -4.74 -17.92 10.44
N TYR A 80 -6.01 -18.32 10.38
CA TYR A 80 -7.07 -17.49 9.83
C TYR A 80 -7.31 -16.22 10.65
N ASN A 81 -7.38 -16.34 11.98
CA ASN A 81 -7.53 -15.21 12.89
C ASN A 81 -6.36 -14.24 12.78
N GLN A 82 -5.12 -14.73 12.64
CA GLN A 82 -3.96 -13.89 12.36
C GLN A 82 -4.11 -13.11 11.05
N SER A 83 -4.61 -13.74 9.97
CA SER A 83 -4.87 -13.03 8.70
C SER A 83 -5.84 -11.86 8.86
N ILE A 84 -6.83 -11.98 9.76
CA ILE A 84 -7.79 -10.91 10.07
C ILE A 84 -7.11 -9.78 10.84
N LEU A 85 -6.26 -10.12 11.83
CA LEU A 85 -5.51 -9.12 12.60
C LEU A 85 -4.56 -8.30 11.73
N ILE A 86 -3.90 -8.93 10.76
CA ILE A 86 -3.05 -8.24 9.77
C ILE A 86 -3.86 -7.21 8.99
N LYS A 87 -5.05 -7.58 8.49
CA LYS A 87 -5.95 -6.65 7.77
C LYS A 87 -6.39 -5.49 8.66
N LYS A 88 -6.73 -5.75 9.93
CA LYS A 88 -7.09 -4.70 10.90
C LYS A 88 -5.94 -3.73 11.19
N LYS A 89 -4.70 -4.22 11.19
CA LYS A 89 -3.48 -3.40 11.35
C LYS A 89 -3.17 -2.57 10.10
N LEU A 90 -3.47 -3.11 8.92
CA LEU A 90 -3.13 -2.50 7.63
C LEU A 90 -4.18 -1.50 7.12
N TYR A 91 -5.46 -1.87 7.11
CA TYR A 91 -6.47 -1.16 6.34
C TYR A 91 -6.78 0.24 6.86
N PRO A 92 -7.01 0.46 8.18
CA PRO A 92 -7.31 1.81 8.68
C PRO A 92 -6.22 2.85 8.35
N PRO A 93 -4.92 2.59 8.60
CA PRO A 93 -3.91 3.59 8.29
C PRO A 93 -3.66 3.70 6.77
N THR A 94 -3.83 2.63 5.97
CA THR A 94 -3.82 2.74 4.50
C THR A 94 -4.93 3.67 4.00
N MET A 95 -6.16 3.49 4.49
CA MET A 95 -7.30 4.33 4.09
C MET A 95 -7.10 5.79 4.48
N LEU A 96 -6.52 6.04 5.66
CA LEU A 96 -6.14 7.40 6.06
C LEU A 96 -5.10 8.00 5.11
N ASN A 97 -4.10 7.22 4.68
CA ASN A 97 -3.09 7.72 3.76
C ASN A 97 -3.68 8.03 2.37
N ILE A 98 -4.59 7.19 1.89
CA ILE A 98 -5.37 7.45 0.67
C ILE A 98 -6.14 8.76 0.78
N LEU A 99 -6.87 8.95 1.88
CA LEU A 99 -7.61 10.19 2.13
C LEU A 99 -6.68 11.41 2.12
N LEU A 100 -5.52 11.32 2.79
CA LEU A 100 -4.54 12.39 2.83
C LEU A 100 -3.98 12.72 1.45
N VAL A 101 -3.60 11.72 0.64
CA VAL A 101 -3.06 11.94 -0.72
C VAL A 101 -4.10 12.59 -1.64
N ILE A 102 -5.35 12.09 -1.61
CA ILE A 102 -6.45 12.70 -2.38
C ILE A 102 -6.68 14.15 -1.92
N THR A 103 -6.68 14.40 -0.61
CA THR A 103 -6.87 15.74 -0.05
C THR A 103 -5.75 16.68 -0.50
N VAL A 104 -4.48 16.25 -0.43
CA VAL A 104 -3.35 17.04 -0.95
C VAL A 104 -3.57 17.37 -2.42
N PHE A 105 -3.92 16.40 -3.26
CA PHE A 105 -4.17 16.63 -4.68
C PHE A 105 -5.28 17.69 -4.92
N ILE A 106 -6.45 17.52 -4.29
CA ILE A 106 -7.59 18.44 -4.46
C ILE A 106 -7.23 19.85 -3.98
N LEU A 107 -6.58 19.97 -2.81
CA LEU A 107 -6.16 21.26 -2.29
C LEU A 107 -5.04 21.90 -3.12
N GLY A 108 -4.21 21.11 -3.80
CA GLY A 108 -3.24 21.62 -4.78
C GLY A 108 -3.91 22.42 -5.88
N GLY A 109 -4.99 21.88 -6.48
CA GLY A 109 -5.79 22.63 -7.47
C GLY A 109 -6.46 23.89 -6.90
N ALA A 110 -6.84 23.89 -5.61
CA ALA A 110 -7.38 25.07 -4.94
C ALA A 110 -6.32 26.16 -4.72
N VAL A 111 -5.06 25.78 -4.50
CA VAL A 111 -3.92 26.71 -4.44
C VAL A 111 -3.63 27.31 -5.82
N ASP A 112 -3.64 26.47 -6.87
CA ASP A 112 -3.41 26.91 -8.25
C ASP A 112 -4.50 27.88 -8.75
N THR A 113 -5.69 27.84 -8.15
CA THR A 113 -6.81 28.78 -8.41
C THR A 113 -6.85 29.96 -7.43
N HIS A 114 -5.83 30.12 -6.58
CA HIS A 114 -5.72 31.17 -5.56
C HIS A 114 -6.83 31.18 -4.50
N VAL A 115 -7.61 30.10 -4.37
CA VAL A 115 -8.66 29.95 -3.35
C VAL A 115 -8.05 29.64 -1.97
N LEU A 116 -6.90 28.96 -1.94
CA LEU A 116 -6.18 28.62 -0.72
C LEU A 116 -4.74 29.08 -0.72
N PRO A 117 -4.18 29.43 0.45
CA PRO A 117 -2.79 29.82 0.57
C PRO A 117 -1.84 28.61 0.50
N HIS A 118 -0.73 28.78 -0.21
CA HIS A 118 0.30 27.76 -0.46
C HIS A 118 0.85 27.09 0.81
N TRP A 119 0.96 27.82 1.93
CA TRP A 119 1.55 27.28 3.16
C TRP A 119 0.71 26.18 3.82
N ILE A 120 -0.62 26.26 3.74
CA ILE A 120 -1.53 25.23 4.28
C ILE A 120 -1.34 23.93 3.50
N HIS A 121 -1.32 24.03 2.17
CA HIS A 121 -1.07 22.89 1.29
C HIS A 121 0.32 22.29 1.53
N GLY A 122 1.35 23.13 1.71
CA GLY A 122 2.71 22.68 2.01
C GLY A 122 2.83 21.88 3.31
N ILE A 123 2.18 22.32 4.40
CA ILE A 123 2.14 21.57 5.66
C ILE A 123 1.44 20.22 5.47
N LEU A 124 0.30 20.21 4.79
CA LEU A 124 -0.45 18.98 4.54
C LEU A 124 0.35 18.00 3.68
N PHE A 125 1.09 18.48 2.69
CA PHE A 125 2.00 17.67 1.88
C PHE A 125 3.05 16.96 2.75
N PHE A 126 3.76 17.69 3.63
CA PHE A 126 4.77 17.10 4.50
C PHE A 126 4.18 16.10 5.50
N LEU A 127 3.02 16.41 6.09
CA LEU A 127 2.30 15.48 6.96
C LEU A 127 1.98 14.19 6.21
N THR A 128 1.46 14.31 4.99
CA THR A 128 1.10 13.18 4.13
C THR A 128 2.34 12.36 3.75
N LEU A 129 3.46 13.00 3.43
CA LEU A 129 4.73 12.34 3.12
C LEU A 129 5.23 11.51 4.31
N VAL A 130 5.26 12.10 5.51
CA VAL A 130 5.66 11.39 6.74
C VAL A 130 4.73 10.21 7.01
N HIS A 131 3.43 10.39 6.84
CA HIS A 131 2.45 9.33 6.99
C HIS A 131 2.65 8.22 5.94
N PHE A 132 2.95 8.57 4.68
CA PHE A 132 3.23 7.60 3.62
C PHE A 132 4.50 6.78 3.95
N LEU A 133 5.58 7.41 4.40
CA LEU A 133 6.78 6.67 4.83
C LEU A 133 6.50 5.70 5.98
N LYS A 134 5.62 6.07 6.93
CA LYS A 134 5.16 5.16 7.99
C LYS A 134 4.31 4.01 7.44
N MET A 135 3.49 4.28 6.42
CA MET A 135 2.70 3.24 5.75
C MET A 135 3.56 2.19 5.06
N ILE A 136 4.63 2.60 4.37
CA ILE A 136 5.56 1.67 3.73
C ILE A 136 6.13 0.67 4.74
N LYS A 137 6.53 1.14 5.93
CA LYS A 137 7.02 0.27 7.02
C LYS A 137 5.94 -0.68 7.53
N THR A 138 4.71 -0.18 7.69
CA THR A 138 3.57 -0.97 8.17
C THR A 138 3.19 -2.06 7.16
N GLN A 139 3.05 -1.68 5.88
CA GLN A 139 2.78 -2.60 4.76
C GLN A 139 3.84 -3.69 4.68
N ASN A 140 5.13 -3.33 4.69
CA ASN A 140 6.24 -4.31 4.67
C ASN A 140 6.15 -5.32 5.84
N THR A 141 5.79 -4.84 7.04
CA THR A 141 5.59 -5.71 8.20
C THR A 141 4.42 -6.68 7.97
N CYS A 142 3.28 -6.18 7.49
CA CYS A 142 2.10 -7.00 7.18
C CYS A 142 2.37 -8.02 6.06
N PHE A 143 3.14 -7.65 5.04
CA PHE A 143 3.58 -8.56 3.98
C PHE A 143 4.39 -9.72 4.55
N LYS A 144 5.39 -9.43 5.39
CA LYS A 144 6.21 -10.45 6.05
C LYS A 144 5.39 -11.38 6.93
N GLU A 145 4.48 -10.83 7.73
CA GLU A 145 3.57 -11.61 8.59
C GLU A 145 2.69 -12.55 7.75
N THR A 146 2.12 -12.07 6.64
CA THR A 146 1.27 -12.88 5.75
C THR A 146 2.05 -13.98 5.03
N VAL A 147 3.26 -13.68 4.54
CA VAL A 147 4.13 -14.68 3.92
C VAL A 147 4.50 -15.76 4.95
N ASN A 148 4.82 -15.38 6.18
CA ASN A 148 5.15 -16.33 7.25
C ASN A 148 4.01 -17.32 7.53
N ILE A 149 2.76 -16.83 7.65
CA ILE A 149 1.59 -17.71 7.84
C ILE A 149 1.50 -18.74 6.70
N ARG A 150 1.63 -18.29 5.45
CA ARG A 150 1.49 -19.18 4.30
C ARG A 150 2.66 -20.17 4.17
N THR A 151 3.87 -19.76 4.52
CA THR A 151 5.03 -20.68 4.56
C THR A 151 4.81 -21.76 5.61
N LYS A 152 4.33 -21.41 6.81
CA LYS A 152 4.00 -22.39 7.87
C LYS A 152 2.94 -23.39 7.42
N ILE A 153 1.89 -22.92 6.74
CA ILE A 153 0.84 -23.78 6.18
C ILE A 153 1.44 -24.76 5.15
N ALA A 154 2.30 -24.27 4.25
CA ALA A 154 2.96 -25.10 3.25
C ALA A 154 3.90 -26.16 3.88
N GLU A 155 4.66 -25.79 4.91
CA GLU A 155 5.53 -26.72 5.65
C GLU A 155 4.73 -27.83 6.36
N LYS A 156 3.62 -27.47 7.02
CA LYS A 156 2.71 -28.44 7.65
C LYS A 156 2.11 -29.41 6.62
N GLY A 157 1.63 -28.89 5.49
CA GLY A 157 1.09 -29.72 4.40
C GLY A 157 2.11 -30.72 3.85
N ASN A 158 3.36 -30.29 3.67
CA ASN A 158 4.45 -31.17 3.21
C ASN A 158 4.81 -32.26 4.23
N ALA A 159 4.83 -31.94 5.53
CA ALA A 159 5.10 -32.91 6.59
C ALA A 159 3.98 -33.96 6.73
N GLY A 160 2.72 -33.56 6.58
CA GLY A 160 1.58 -34.47 6.58
C GLY A 160 1.65 -35.50 5.46
N ASN A 161 2.02 -35.07 4.25
CA ASN A 161 2.16 -35.97 3.09
C ASN A 161 3.32 -36.97 3.23
N GLN A 162 4.42 -36.60 3.89
CA GLN A 162 5.54 -37.53 4.12
C GLN A 162 5.21 -38.63 5.14
N THR A 163 4.36 -38.32 6.13
CA THR A 163 3.97 -39.27 7.18
C THR A 163 2.92 -40.28 6.71
N GLN A 164 2.15 -39.95 5.67
CA GLN A 164 1.17 -40.87 5.05
C GLN A 164 1.79 -41.79 3.98
N ALA A 165 3.02 -41.51 3.54
CA ALA A 165 3.72 -42.28 2.51
C ALA A 165 4.70 -43.33 3.09
N SER A 166 4.82 -43.44 4.41
CA SER A 166 5.68 -44.36 5.17
C SER A 166 4.86 -45.36 5.96
#